data_AF-A0A376AKT9-F1
#
_entry.id   AF-A0A376AKT9-F1
#
_cell.length_a   1.000
_cell.length_b   1.000
_cell.length_c   1.000
_cell.angle_alpha   90.00
_cell.angle_beta   90.00
_cell.angle_gamma   90.00
#
_symmetry.space_group_name_H-M   'P 1'
#
loop_
_entity.id
_entity.type
_entity.pdbx_description
1 polymer ?
#
loop_
_entity_poly.entity_id
_entity_poly.type
_entity_poly.pdbx_seq_one_letter_code
_entity_poly.pdbx_strand_id
1 'polypeptide(L)'
;MAALLAAIPAMAAAAERIVSPAGPALQEVVAQAAPGDVLTLEPGEYAGPITIAKSLTLAGKPGATVIGNGKGSVVTIASPGVTVRGLSVTGSGRDLTFRDSGIYAAKEATGAIIEDNTVTDNMFGIYLYGAVDSIARNNRVVGLKSGRMSEVGSGVTIWNAPGAKVIGNDIRFGRDGIATMASKRNVFSHNRFSDLRFAIHYMYTNDSEISDNVSIGNSVGYAIMFSNRLKITGNISDGDRDHGLLVNSANGSEIRDNVVIGRLQPIDRWLSAGQQTGEHGVPASDGTDAAVLGDQRLGPQKCVFLYNANRNRFMDNSFENCSIGIHFTAGSEGNRMSGNAFVNNRNQVKYVGTRYLDWSDEGRGNYWSDNPAFDLDGDGIADNPYRPNDLIDQVLWTSPQAKILMSSPAVQVIRWAQAQFPALLPGGVVDNHPLMAPIAPKKALQ
;
A
#
# COMPACT_ATOMS: atom_id res chain seq x y z
N MET A 1 9.33 -17.33 67.01
CA MET A 1 8.81 -17.97 65.78
C MET A 1 7.71 -17.06 65.25
N ALA A 2 8.07 -16.11 64.38
CA ALA A 2 7.16 -15.09 63.86
C ALA A 2 6.60 -15.59 62.52
N ALA A 3 5.28 -15.80 62.46
CA ALA A 3 4.60 -16.22 61.25
C ALA A 3 4.43 -15.01 60.31
N LEU A 4 5.17 -15.01 59.20
CA LEU A 4 4.89 -14.15 58.05
C LEU A 4 3.60 -14.66 57.38
N LEU A 5 2.49 -13.94 57.53
CA LEU A 5 1.35 -14.10 56.64
C LEU A 5 1.75 -13.52 55.28
N ALA A 6 2.02 -14.41 54.32
CA ALA A 6 2.08 -14.05 52.91
C ALA A 6 0.66 -13.67 52.46
N ALA A 7 0.41 -12.38 52.26
CA ALA A 7 -0.78 -11.90 51.58
C ALA A 7 -0.71 -12.39 50.13
N ILE A 8 -1.52 -13.40 49.79
CA ILE A 8 -1.77 -13.79 48.41
C ILE A 8 -2.44 -12.59 47.76
N PRO A 9 -1.84 -11.95 46.74
CA PRO A 9 -2.48 -10.85 46.05
C PRO A 9 -3.77 -11.39 45.44
N ALA A 10 -4.92 -10.85 45.88
CA ALA A 10 -6.19 -11.14 45.26
C ALA A 10 -6.08 -10.76 43.78
N MET A 11 -6.05 -11.75 42.89
CA MET A 11 -6.37 -11.52 41.49
C MET A 11 -7.80 -11.00 41.47
N ALA A 12 -7.95 -9.67 41.36
CA ALA A 12 -9.25 -9.07 41.11
C ALA A 12 -9.79 -9.72 39.84
N ALA A 13 -10.92 -10.43 39.96
CA ALA A 13 -11.58 -11.02 38.82
C ALA A 13 -12.01 -9.88 37.88
N ALA A 14 -11.64 -9.97 36.60
CA ALA A 14 -12.11 -9.06 35.57
C ALA A 14 -13.64 -9.03 35.57
N ALA A 15 -14.23 -7.87 35.82
CA ALA A 15 -15.68 -7.72 35.84
C ALA A 15 -16.18 -7.31 34.45
N GLU A 16 -17.28 -7.90 34.01
CA GLU A 16 -18.04 -7.40 32.87
C GLU A 16 -19.09 -6.40 33.35
N ARG A 17 -19.07 -5.19 32.79
CA ARG A 17 -20.00 -4.09 33.13
C ARG A 17 -20.73 -3.64 31.88
N ILE A 18 -22.06 -3.69 31.93
CA ILE A 18 -22.91 -3.13 30.88
C ILE A 18 -23.02 -1.62 31.09
N VAL A 19 -22.77 -0.85 30.03
CA VAL A 19 -22.81 0.61 30.05
C VAL A 19 -23.98 1.09 29.20
N SER A 20 -24.96 1.74 29.81
CA SER A 20 -26.10 2.34 29.10
C SER A 20 -25.76 3.76 28.64
N PRO A 21 -26.21 4.19 27.44
CA PRO A 21 -26.00 5.57 26.96
C PRO A 21 -26.72 6.63 27.82
N ALA A 22 -27.79 6.25 28.53
CA ALA A 22 -28.52 7.12 29.46
C ALA A 22 -27.90 7.14 30.88
N GLY A 23 -26.80 6.41 31.09
CA GLY A 23 -26.12 6.31 32.38
C GLY A 23 -25.12 7.44 32.64
N PRO A 24 -24.18 7.23 33.58
CA PRO A 24 -23.07 8.15 33.81
C PRO A 24 -22.25 8.38 32.53
N ALA A 25 -21.52 9.50 32.49
CA ALA A 25 -20.65 9.80 31.35
C ALA A 25 -19.64 8.68 31.10
N LEU A 26 -19.40 8.32 29.84
CA LEU A 26 -18.53 7.19 29.49
C LEU A 26 -17.13 7.32 30.10
N GLN A 27 -16.57 8.53 30.13
CA GLN A 27 -15.28 8.79 30.77
C GLN A 27 -15.27 8.46 32.27
N GLU A 28 -16.36 8.71 33.00
CA GLU A 28 -16.46 8.37 34.42
C GLU A 28 -16.47 6.85 34.62
N VAL A 29 -17.22 6.14 33.78
CA VAL A 29 -17.27 4.66 33.79
C VAL A 29 -15.90 4.06 33.50
N VAL A 30 -15.19 4.58 32.49
CA VAL A 30 -13.81 4.18 32.16
C VAL A 30 -12.85 4.47 33.33
N ALA A 31 -12.99 5.63 33.99
CA ALA A 31 -12.13 5.99 35.11
C ALA A 31 -12.37 5.08 36.34
N GLN A 32 -13.60 4.64 36.58
CA GLN A 32 -13.99 3.76 37.69
C GLN A 32 -13.76 2.26 37.43
N ALA A 33 -13.46 1.88 36.19
CA ALA A 33 -13.11 0.50 35.86
C ALA A 33 -11.81 0.06 36.56
N ALA A 34 -11.77 -1.21 36.96
CA ALA A 34 -10.56 -1.85 37.42
C ALA A 34 -9.74 -2.35 36.22
N PRO A 35 -8.41 -2.46 36.33
CA PRO A 35 -7.61 -3.11 35.30
C PRO A 35 -8.12 -4.54 35.03
N GLY A 36 -8.27 -4.89 33.76
CA GLY A 36 -8.81 -6.17 33.28
C GLY A 36 -10.32 -6.16 33.01
N ASP A 37 -11.07 -5.16 33.46
CA ASP A 37 -12.52 -5.10 33.27
C ASP A 37 -12.91 -5.06 31.78
N VAL A 38 -14.12 -5.55 31.48
CA VAL A 38 -14.76 -5.44 30.18
C VAL A 38 -15.97 -4.50 30.30
N LEU A 39 -15.92 -3.38 29.59
CA LEU A 39 -17.00 -2.41 29.51
C LEU A 39 -17.77 -2.65 28.20
N THR A 40 -18.99 -3.18 28.29
CA THR A 40 -19.85 -3.49 27.15
C THR A 40 -20.89 -2.38 26.97
N LEU A 41 -20.76 -1.60 25.91
CA LEU A 41 -21.64 -0.48 25.57
C LEU A 41 -22.89 -1.01 24.86
N GLU A 42 -24.05 -0.74 25.43
CA GLU A 42 -25.34 -0.93 24.75
C GLU A 42 -25.45 -0.05 23.49
N PRO A 43 -26.37 -0.38 22.56
CA PRO A 43 -26.63 0.48 21.41
C PRO A 43 -27.01 1.90 21.86
N GLY A 44 -26.40 2.91 21.23
CA GLY A 44 -26.63 4.32 21.55
C GLY A 44 -25.40 5.20 21.38
N GLU A 45 -25.59 6.49 21.64
CA GLU A 45 -24.54 7.50 21.51
C GLU A 45 -23.89 7.79 22.87
N TYR A 46 -22.57 7.83 22.89
CA TYR A 46 -21.76 8.13 24.06
C TYR A 46 -20.87 9.33 23.76
N ALA A 47 -20.96 10.36 24.60
CA ALA A 47 -20.14 11.54 24.46
C ALA A 47 -18.66 11.23 24.75
N GLY A 48 -17.80 11.53 23.79
CA GLY A 48 -16.36 11.64 23.94
C GLY A 48 -15.91 13.10 24.07
N PRO A 49 -14.59 13.36 24.11
CA PRO A 49 -13.50 12.39 24.03
C PRO A 49 -13.34 11.56 25.31
N ILE A 50 -12.74 10.38 25.19
CA ILE A 50 -12.38 9.52 26.32
C ILE A 50 -10.89 9.14 26.30
N THR A 51 -10.32 8.95 27.49
CA THR A 51 -8.97 8.42 27.70
C THR A 51 -9.05 7.14 28.53
N ILE A 52 -8.49 6.05 27.99
CA ILE A 52 -8.35 4.75 28.62
C ILE A 52 -6.93 4.64 29.17
N ALA A 53 -6.78 4.92 30.47
CA ALA A 53 -5.49 4.96 31.18
C ALA A 53 -5.19 3.69 32.00
N LYS A 54 -5.98 2.63 31.82
CA LYS A 54 -5.83 1.32 32.47
C LYS A 54 -6.03 0.23 31.44
N SER A 55 -5.36 -0.92 31.60
CA SER A 55 -5.64 -2.11 30.79
C SER A 55 -7.09 -2.53 31.00
N LEU A 56 -7.91 -2.49 29.95
CA LEU A 56 -9.31 -2.92 29.96
C LEU A 56 -9.79 -3.17 28.53
N THR A 57 -10.96 -3.79 28.40
CA THR A 57 -11.66 -3.90 27.11
C THR A 57 -12.84 -2.95 27.07
N LEU A 58 -12.90 -2.10 26.04
CA LEU A 58 -14.07 -1.31 25.68
C LEU A 58 -14.72 -1.96 24.45
N ALA A 59 -15.90 -2.56 24.64
CA ALA A 59 -16.61 -3.31 23.61
C ALA A 59 -17.96 -2.65 23.30
N GLY A 60 -18.28 -2.47 22.02
CA GLY A 60 -19.59 -2.02 21.56
C GLY A 60 -20.49 -3.16 21.13
N LYS A 61 -21.76 -3.13 21.54
CA LYS A 61 -22.82 -3.84 20.81
C LYS A 61 -23.13 -3.09 19.50
N PRO A 62 -23.68 -3.78 18.47
CA PRO A 62 -24.07 -3.12 17.23
C PRO A 62 -24.92 -1.88 17.48
N GLY A 63 -24.46 -0.71 16.99
CA GLY A 63 -25.10 0.59 17.20
C GLY A 63 -24.50 1.43 18.34
N ALA A 64 -23.51 0.94 19.10
CA ALA A 64 -22.78 1.74 20.06
C ALA A 64 -21.81 2.70 19.34
N THR A 65 -21.97 4.00 19.58
CA THR A 65 -21.21 5.07 18.92
C THR A 65 -20.57 5.99 19.95
N VAL A 66 -19.24 6.19 19.86
CA VAL A 66 -18.53 7.22 20.63
C VAL A 66 -18.35 8.45 19.74
N ILE A 67 -18.93 9.57 20.17
CA ILE A 67 -18.97 10.83 19.40
C ILE A 67 -18.08 11.86 20.07
N GLY A 68 -17.02 12.26 19.37
CA GLY A 68 -16.14 13.34 19.80
C GLY A 68 -16.80 14.70 19.71
N ASN A 69 -16.22 15.67 20.40
CA ASN A 69 -16.73 17.04 20.46
C ASN A 69 -16.10 17.97 19.41
N GLY A 70 -15.48 17.42 18.36
CA GLY A 70 -14.77 18.17 17.32
C GLY A 70 -13.42 18.74 17.76
N LYS A 71 -12.85 18.28 18.88
CA LYS A 71 -11.50 18.67 19.36
C LYS A 71 -10.73 17.43 19.82
N GLY A 72 -9.45 17.35 19.45
CA GLY A 72 -8.60 16.24 19.89
C GLY A 72 -9.00 14.90 19.29
N SER A 73 -8.51 13.82 19.89
CA SER A 73 -8.88 12.46 19.50
C SER A 73 -10.11 11.95 20.28
N VAL A 74 -10.97 11.15 19.62
CA VAL A 74 -12.23 10.66 20.22
C VAL A 74 -11.97 9.61 21.30
N VAL A 75 -11.14 8.62 20.99
CA VAL A 75 -10.70 7.59 21.94
C VAL A 75 -9.18 7.61 22.03
N THR A 76 -8.64 7.85 23.22
CA THR A 76 -7.21 7.81 23.50
C THR A 76 -6.88 6.59 24.34
N ILE A 77 -6.04 5.69 23.82
CA ILE A 77 -5.48 4.56 24.54
C ILE A 77 -4.12 4.97 25.10
N ALA A 78 -4.00 4.99 26.43
CA ALA A 78 -2.81 5.45 27.16
C ALA A 78 -2.31 4.42 28.18
N SER A 79 -2.58 3.13 27.93
CA SER A 79 -2.19 2.03 28.82
C SER A 79 -1.93 0.75 28.03
N PRO A 80 -1.03 -0.14 28.48
CA PRO A 80 -0.80 -1.43 27.85
C PRO A 80 -2.05 -2.33 27.86
N GLY A 81 -2.14 -3.23 26.88
CA GLY A 81 -3.13 -4.30 26.87
C GLY A 81 -4.59 -3.81 26.90
N VAL A 82 -4.86 -2.66 26.27
CA VAL A 82 -6.23 -2.17 26.07
C VAL A 82 -6.79 -2.74 24.78
N THR A 83 -8.05 -3.15 24.82
CA THR A 83 -8.81 -3.53 23.62
C THR A 83 -9.95 -2.54 23.38
N VAL A 84 -10.08 -2.05 22.15
CA VAL A 84 -11.22 -1.24 21.69
C VAL A 84 -11.87 -1.98 20.52
N ARG A 85 -13.11 -2.44 20.69
CA ARG A 85 -13.77 -3.28 19.69
C ARG A 85 -15.25 -3.05 19.46
N GLY A 86 -15.71 -3.27 18.24
CA GLY A 86 -17.14 -3.28 17.91
C GLY A 86 -17.82 -1.91 18.01
N LEU A 87 -17.07 -0.80 17.99
CA LEU A 87 -17.61 0.55 18.15
C LEU A 87 -17.69 1.28 16.82
N SER A 88 -18.65 2.20 16.72
CA SER A 88 -18.56 3.33 15.81
C SER A 88 -17.84 4.49 16.50
N VAL A 89 -16.85 5.11 15.84
CA VAL A 89 -16.06 6.21 16.42
C VAL A 89 -15.98 7.38 15.43
N THR A 90 -16.45 8.54 15.84
CA THR A 90 -16.59 9.71 14.95
C THR A 90 -16.42 11.04 15.68
N GLY A 91 -16.19 12.13 14.95
CA GLY A 91 -16.20 13.49 15.49
C GLY A 91 -14.89 13.95 16.14
N SER A 92 -13.73 13.46 15.67
CA SER A 92 -12.44 14.03 16.10
C SER A 92 -12.31 15.50 15.72
N GLY A 93 -11.30 16.16 16.30
CA GLY A 93 -10.82 17.44 15.78
C GLY A 93 -10.20 17.34 14.39
N ARG A 94 -9.67 18.47 13.90
CA ARG A 94 -9.16 18.65 12.54
C ARG A 94 -7.72 19.16 12.49
N ASP A 95 -6.94 18.93 13.54
CA ASP A 95 -5.53 19.34 13.58
C ASP A 95 -4.57 18.21 13.18
N LEU A 96 -3.86 18.41 12.06
CA LEU A 96 -2.83 17.48 11.57
C LEU A 96 -1.60 17.41 12.50
N THR A 97 -1.24 18.53 13.13
CA THR A 97 -0.06 18.66 14.00
C THR A 97 -0.27 17.94 15.31
N PHE A 98 -1.45 18.10 15.91
CA PHE A 98 -1.83 17.40 17.15
C PHE A 98 -2.31 15.97 16.93
N ARG A 99 -2.45 15.55 15.66
CA ARG A 99 -2.82 14.18 15.25
C ARG A 99 -4.21 13.79 15.74
N ASP A 100 -5.17 14.69 15.58
CA ASP A 100 -6.56 14.42 15.95
C ASP A 100 -7.07 13.16 15.24
N SER A 101 -7.50 12.17 16.02
CA SER A 101 -7.80 10.83 15.50
C SER A 101 -9.15 10.32 15.99
N GLY A 102 -9.77 9.40 15.26
CA GLY A 102 -10.87 8.60 15.80
C GLY A 102 -10.35 7.79 17.00
N ILE A 103 -9.33 6.96 16.77
CA ILE A 103 -8.69 6.18 17.82
C ILE A 103 -7.18 6.44 17.81
N TYR A 104 -6.67 7.00 18.90
CA TYR A 104 -5.25 7.29 19.09
C TYR A 104 -4.66 6.32 20.12
N ALA A 105 -3.68 5.52 19.72
CA ALA A 105 -2.87 4.69 20.62
C ALA A 105 -1.54 5.41 20.90
N ALA A 106 -1.39 5.85 22.15
CA ALA A 106 -0.19 6.52 22.63
C ALA A 106 0.99 5.56 22.77
N LYS A 107 2.17 6.09 23.13
CA LYS A 107 3.40 5.31 23.23
C LYS A 107 3.30 4.22 24.30
N GLU A 108 2.51 4.46 25.33
CA GLU A 108 2.24 3.57 26.44
C GLU A 108 1.31 2.41 26.06
N ALA A 109 0.64 2.48 24.91
CA ALA A 109 -0.35 1.52 24.43
C ALA A 109 0.26 0.23 23.84
N THR A 110 1.25 -0.33 24.52
CA THR A 110 1.90 -1.59 24.11
C THR A 110 0.88 -2.72 24.05
N GLY A 111 0.85 -3.45 22.95
CA GLY A 111 -0.06 -4.57 22.74
C GLY A 111 -1.53 -4.16 22.65
N ALA A 112 -1.84 -2.89 22.37
CA ALA A 112 -3.22 -2.47 22.19
C ALA A 112 -3.88 -3.18 20.99
N ILE A 113 -5.15 -3.54 21.13
CA ILE A 113 -5.93 -4.18 20.07
C ILE A 113 -7.10 -3.26 19.71
N ILE A 114 -7.15 -2.85 18.44
CA ILE A 114 -8.22 -2.02 17.88
C ILE A 114 -8.86 -2.85 16.78
N GLU A 115 -10.03 -3.44 17.07
CA GLU A 115 -10.63 -4.44 16.18
C GLU A 115 -12.12 -4.25 15.90
N ASP A 116 -12.57 -4.62 14.70
CA ASP A 116 -13.99 -4.66 14.35
C ASP A 116 -14.72 -3.31 14.57
N ASN A 117 -14.01 -2.19 14.47
CA ASN A 117 -14.58 -0.85 14.63
C ASN A 117 -14.94 -0.22 13.27
N THR A 118 -15.93 0.67 13.28
CA THR A 118 -16.21 1.60 12.18
C THR A 118 -15.74 3.00 12.56
N VAL A 119 -14.74 3.53 11.85
CA VAL A 119 -14.11 4.82 12.17
C VAL A 119 -14.35 5.81 11.04
N THR A 120 -15.19 6.83 11.27
CA THR A 120 -15.68 7.74 10.22
C THR A 120 -15.57 9.20 10.62
N ASP A 121 -15.41 10.09 9.64
CA ASP A 121 -15.44 11.56 9.81
C ASP A 121 -14.40 12.12 10.80
N ASN A 122 -13.26 11.44 10.90
CA ASN A 122 -12.12 11.84 11.73
C ASN A 122 -10.97 12.38 10.86
N MET A 123 -10.10 13.21 11.43
CA MET A 123 -8.92 13.74 10.74
C MET A 123 -7.94 12.61 10.38
N PHE A 124 -7.52 11.81 11.37
CA PHE A 124 -6.94 10.48 11.16
C PHE A 124 -7.93 9.41 11.63
N GLY A 125 -7.95 8.24 10.99
CA GLY A 125 -8.79 7.13 11.46
C GLY A 125 -8.23 6.54 12.75
N ILE A 126 -7.18 5.74 12.61
CA ILE A 126 -6.44 5.10 13.70
C ILE A 126 -4.99 5.59 13.66
N TYR A 127 -4.44 5.99 14.81
CA TYR A 127 -3.07 6.46 14.89
C TYR A 127 -2.31 5.69 15.97
N LEU A 128 -1.28 4.94 15.55
CA LEU A 128 -0.40 4.14 16.40
C LEU A 128 0.92 4.91 16.60
N TYR A 129 1.02 5.66 17.69
CA TYR A 129 2.18 6.48 17.99
C TYR A 129 3.05 5.83 19.07
N GLY A 130 4.16 5.19 18.69
CA GLY A 130 5.01 4.51 19.66
C GLY A 130 4.42 3.22 20.24
N ALA A 131 3.20 2.83 19.85
CA ALA A 131 2.44 1.71 20.40
C ALA A 131 3.00 0.35 19.94
N VAL A 132 4.04 -0.12 20.63
CA VAL A 132 4.74 -1.38 20.30
C VAL A 132 3.79 -2.57 20.27
N ASP A 133 3.95 -3.44 19.27
CA ASP A 133 3.16 -4.68 19.11
C ASP A 133 1.63 -4.48 19.11
N SER A 134 1.16 -3.26 18.82
CA SER A 134 -0.27 -2.96 18.69
C SER A 134 -0.87 -3.53 17.39
N ILE A 135 -2.16 -3.81 17.40
CA ILE A 135 -2.87 -4.44 16.30
C ILE A 135 -4.09 -3.60 15.96
N ALA A 136 -4.17 -3.12 14.72
CA ALA A 136 -5.39 -2.59 14.12
C ALA A 136 -5.91 -3.64 13.12
N ARG A 137 -7.00 -4.35 13.44
CA ARG A 137 -7.53 -5.42 12.57
C ARG A 137 -9.02 -5.33 12.29
N ASN A 138 -9.43 -5.74 11.09
CA ASN A 138 -10.85 -5.84 10.71
C ASN A 138 -11.65 -4.54 10.92
N ASN A 139 -10.99 -3.37 10.91
CA ASN A 139 -11.68 -2.10 11.03
C ASN A 139 -12.13 -1.62 9.66
N ARG A 140 -13.26 -0.92 9.63
CA ARG A 140 -13.71 -0.14 8.48
C ARG A 140 -13.39 1.32 8.74
N VAL A 141 -12.49 1.90 7.97
CA VAL A 141 -12.08 3.31 8.11
C VAL A 141 -12.54 4.10 6.89
N VAL A 142 -13.39 5.09 7.12
CA VAL A 142 -13.88 6.01 6.09
C VAL A 142 -13.37 7.40 6.43
N GLY A 143 -12.32 7.82 5.73
CA GLY A 143 -11.71 9.13 5.92
C GLY A 143 -12.59 10.28 5.43
N LEU A 144 -12.11 11.50 5.65
CA LEU A 144 -12.76 12.71 5.15
C LEU A 144 -12.89 12.67 3.62
N LYS A 145 -14.03 13.08 3.10
CA LYS A 145 -14.36 13.00 1.66
C LYS A 145 -14.18 14.31 0.90
N SER A 146 -13.84 15.38 1.60
CA SER A 146 -13.76 16.73 1.06
C SER A 146 -12.56 17.46 1.60
N GLY A 147 -11.99 18.34 0.78
CA GLY A 147 -10.82 19.15 1.11
C GLY A 147 -9.63 18.83 0.21
N ARG A 148 -8.51 19.51 0.47
CA ARG A 148 -7.27 19.24 -0.26
C ARG A 148 -6.62 17.98 0.26
N MET A 149 -6.02 17.20 -0.64
CA MET A 149 -5.40 15.93 -0.22
C MET A 149 -4.31 16.07 0.83
N SER A 150 -3.59 17.19 0.79
CA SER A 150 -2.53 17.52 1.75
C SER A 150 -3.06 17.87 3.14
N GLU A 151 -4.34 18.22 3.27
CA GLU A 151 -4.94 18.78 4.49
C GLU A 151 -5.74 17.76 5.31
N VAL A 152 -5.82 16.51 4.85
CA VAL A 152 -6.51 15.42 5.58
C VAL A 152 -5.53 14.33 5.99
N GLY A 153 -5.88 13.58 7.03
CA GLY A 153 -5.07 12.48 7.56
C GLY A 153 -5.33 11.16 6.85
N SER A 154 -4.53 10.17 7.22
CA SER A 154 -4.57 8.80 6.68
C SER A 154 -5.53 7.91 7.48
N GLY A 155 -5.95 6.79 6.88
CA GLY A 155 -6.82 5.81 7.52
C GLY A 155 -6.17 5.19 8.76
N VAL A 156 -5.01 4.55 8.59
CA VAL A 156 -4.19 4.04 9.70
C VAL A 156 -2.78 4.63 9.61
N THR A 157 -2.33 5.32 10.64
CA THR A 157 -0.98 5.89 10.72
C THR A 157 -0.14 5.15 11.75
N ILE A 158 1.10 4.80 11.38
CA ILE A 158 2.09 4.19 12.25
C ILE A 158 3.28 5.14 12.34
N TRP A 159 3.59 5.57 13.56
CA TRP A 159 4.77 6.37 13.85
C TRP A 159 5.63 5.69 14.91
N ASN A 160 6.79 5.16 14.52
CA ASN A 160 7.73 4.50 15.42
C ASN A 160 7.06 3.49 16.37
N ALA A 161 6.23 2.59 15.82
CA ALA A 161 5.58 1.53 16.59
C ALA A 161 6.06 0.15 16.10
N PRO A 162 7.26 -0.29 16.52
CA PRO A 162 7.81 -1.58 16.13
C PRO A 162 6.86 -2.73 16.44
N GLY A 163 6.76 -3.70 15.52
CA GLY A 163 5.91 -4.87 15.73
C GLY A 163 4.41 -4.64 15.48
N ALA A 164 3.99 -3.39 15.25
CA ALA A 164 2.59 -3.08 14.99
C ALA A 164 2.07 -3.77 13.73
N LYS A 165 0.80 -4.18 13.76
CA LYS A 165 0.14 -4.93 12.69
C LYS A 165 -1.13 -4.23 12.24
N VAL A 166 -1.33 -4.16 10.93
CA VAL A 166 -2.56 -3.64 10.31
C VAL A 166 -3.09 -4.72 9.39
N ILE A 167 -4.16 -5.40 9.81
CA ILE A 167 -4.60 -6.65 9.19
C ILE A 167 -6.09 -6.63 8.84
N GLY A 168 -6.47 -6.98 7.61
CA GLY A 168 -7.88 -7.21 7.29
C GLY A 168 -8.76 -5.95 7.31
N ASN A 169 -8.18 -4.75 7.24
CA ASN A 169 -8.95 -3.50 7.29
C ASN A 169 -9.47 -3.11 5.90
N ASP A 170 -10.65 -2.48 5.85
CA ASP A 170 -11.20 -1.83 4.65
C ASP A 170 -11.10 -0.31 4.82
N ILE A 171 -10.26 0.33 4.00
CA ILE A 171 -9.88 1.73 4.16
C ILE A 171 -10.19 2.51 2.88
N ARG A 172 -10.98 3.58 3.04
CA ARG A 172 -11.46 4.41 1.94
C ARG A 172 -11.48 5.89 2.30
N PHE A 173 -11.18 6.77 1.35
CA PHE A 173 -11.12 8.22 1.51
C PHE A 173 -10.13 8.70 2.60
N GLY A 174 -9.98 10.02 2.76
CA GLY A 174 -8.82 10.58 3.45
C GLY A 174 -7.55 10.42 2.61
N ARG A 175 -6.37 10.64 3.18
CA ARG A 175 -5.13 10.80 2.40
C ARG A 175 -4.55 9.51 1.87
N ASP A 176 -4.00 8.72 2.77
CA ASP A 176 -3.38 7.43 2.45
C ASP A 176 -4.07 6.34 3.27
N GLY A 177 -4.08 5.10 2.79
CA GLY A 177 -4.70 3.99 3.48
C GLY A 177 -3.95 3.65 4.76
N ILE A 178 -2.74 3.12 4.59
CA ILE A 178 -1.75 2.99 5.66
C ILE A 178 -0.61 3.99 5.40
N ALA A 179 -0.25 4.78 6.41
CA ALA A 179 0.96 5.59 6.40
C ALA A 179 1.90 5.14 7.51
N THR A 180 3.12 4.71 7.18
CA THR A 180 4.15 4.35 8.17
C THR A 180 5.38 5.24 8.07
N MET A 181 5.91 5.62 9.23
CA MET A 181 7.11 6.43 9.37
C MET A 181 7.99 5.89 10.50
N ALA A 182 9.28 5.70 10.20
CA ALA A 182 10.34 5.43 11.17
C ALA A 182 10.05 4.24 12.12
N SER A 183 9.65 3.09 11.57
CA SER A 183 9.28 1.91 12.35
C SER A 183 10.05 0.65 11.90
N LYS A 184 9.72 -0.54 12.44
CA LYS A 184 10.30 -1.82 12.00
C LYS A 184 9.47 -3.03 12.44
N ARG A 185 9.68 -4.18 11.78
CA ARG A 185 9.01 -5.46 12.11
C ARG A 185 7.48 -5.35 12.07
N ASN A 186 6.95 -4.52 11.19
CA ASN A 186 5.52 -4.35 11.01
C ASN A 186 4.97 -5.39 10.03
N VAL A 187 3.68 -5.67 10.16
CA VAL A 187 2.94 -6.54 9.21
C VAL A 187 1.70 -5.81 8.73
N PHE A 188 1.63 -5.56 7.43
CA PHE A 188 0.46 -5.00 6.77
C PHE A 188 -0.09 -6.06 5.81
N SER A 189 -1.21 -6.69 6.18
CA SER A 189 -1.73 -7.78 5.37
C SER A 189 -3.23 -7.88 5.25
N HIS A 190 -3.71 -8.43 4.13
CA HIS A 190 -5.13 -8.66 3.86
C HIS A 190 -5.99 -7.39 3.91
N ASN A 191 -5.39 -6.19 3.74
CA ASN A 191 -6.13 -4.94 3.75
C ASN A 191 -6.64 -4.60 2.36
N ARG A 192 -7.80 -3.94 2.30
CA ARG A 192 -8.43 -3.44 1.08
C ARG A 192 -8.43 -1.92 1.06
N PHE A 193 -8.06 -1.34 -0.08
CA PHE A 193 -7.87 0.10 -0.24
C PHE A 193 -8.57 0.63 -1.49
N SER A 194 -9.33 1.72 -1.35
CA SER A 194 -9.94 2.40 -2.50
C SER A 194 -10.10 3.91 -2.27
N ASP A 195 -10.10 4.69 -3.35
CA ASP A 195 -10.32 6.15 -3.34
C ASP A 195 -9.32 6.93 -2.46
N LEU A 196 -8.06 6.50 -2.46
CA LEU A 196 -6.95 7.10 -1.72
C LEU A 196 -5.90 7.68 -2.66
N ARG A 197 -5.03 8.54 -2.11
CA ARG A 197 -3.79 8.89 -2.78
C ARG A 197 -2.91 7.65 -2.88
N PHE A 198 -2.44 7.14 -1.74
CA PHE A 198 -1.63 5.92 -1.66
C PHE A 198 -2.38 4.85 -0.87
N ALA A 199 -2.46 3.61 -1.37
CA ALA A 199 -2.99 2.51 -0.56
C ALA A 199 -2.06 2.25 0.64
N ILE A 200 -0.75 2.14 0.39
CA ILE A 200 0.28 2.13 1.42
C ILE A 200 1.35 3.16 1.12
N HIS A 201 1.51 4.13 2.02
CA HIS A 201 2.58 5.11 2.05
C HIS A 201 3.63 4.70 3.08
N TYR A 202 4.81 4.29 2.60
CA TYR A 202 5.75 3.56 3.42
C TYR A 202 7.11 4.25 3.48
N MET A 203 7.48 4.80 4.64
CA MET A 203 8.70 5.58 4.82
C MET A 203 9.55 5.09 6.00
N TYR A 204 10.86 4.92 5.77
CA TYR A 204 11.87 4.61 6.79
C TYR A 204 11.48 3.46 7.73
N THR A 205 10.82 2.42 7.22
CA THR A 205 10.29 1.30 8.03
C THR A 205 10.95 0.00 7.59
N ASN A 206 11.81 -0.60 8.41
CA ASN A 206 12.66 -1.71 7.96
C ASN A 206 12.13 -3.08 8.42
N ASP A 207 12.65 -4.17 7.85
CA ASP A 207 12.46 -5.53 8.37
C ASP A 207 10.99 -5.94 8.53
N SER A 208 10.15 -5.54 7.58
CA SER A 208 8.68 -5.63 7.70
C SER A 208 8.07 -6.34 6.49
N GLU A 209 6.80 -6.68 6.64
CA GLU A 209 6.02 -7.44 5.67
C GLU A 209 4.83 -6.63 5.16
N ILE A 210 4.67 -6.62 3.84
CA ILE A 210 3.49 -6.12 3.13
C ILE A 210 2.97 -7.29 2.30
N SER A 211 1.88 -7.94 2.73
CA SER A 211 1.42 -9.19 2.13
C SER A 211 -0.07 -9.24 1.84
N ASP A 212 -0.47 -9.80 0.70
CA ASP A 212 -1.87 -10.14 0.40
C ASP A 212 -2.85 -8.96 0.50
N ASN A 213 -2.38 -7.73 0.26
CA ASN A 213 -3.24 -6.54 0.25
C ASN A 213 -3.83 -6.32 -1.15
N VAL A 214 -4.95 -5.59 -1.20
CA VAL A 214 -5.64 -5.26 -2.46
C VAL A 214 -5.85 -3.74 -2.55
N SER A 215 -5.20 -3.12 -3.53
CA SER A 215 -5.35 -1.71 -3.91
C SER A 215 -6.21 -1.60 -5.17
N ILE A 216 -7.30 -0.84 -5.11
CA ILE A 216 -8.23 -0.67 -6.23
C ILE A 216 -8.43 0.82 -6.51
N GLY A 217 -8.07 1.25 -7.72
CA GLY A 217 -8.44 2.58 -8.19
C GLY A 217 -7.85 3.74 -7.39
N ASN A 218 -6.74 3.56 -6.68
CA ASN A 218 -6.04 4.64 -5.96
C ASN A 218 -5.14 5.45 -6.90
N SER A 219 -4.50 6.53 -6.44
CA SER A 219 -3.51 7.23 -7.28
C SER A 219 -2.23 6.41 -7.42
N VAL A 220 -1.76 5.81 -6.33
CA VAL A 220 -0.68 4.81 -6.31
C VAL A 220 -1.10 3.68 -5.39
N GLY A 221 -0.83 2.43 -5.78
CA GLY A 221 -1.03 1.30 -4.90
C GLY A 221 -0.02 1.34 -3.74
N TYR A 222 1.19 0.85 -4.00
CA TYR A 222 2.20 0.68 -2.97
C TYR A 222 3.37 1.63 -3.19
N ALA A 223 3.50 2.66 -2.34
CA ALA A 223 4.60 3.62 -2.37
C ALA A 223 5.64 3.27 -1.29
N ILE A 224 6.66 2.50 -1.68
CA ILE A 224 7.70 1.96 -0.81
C ILE A 224 8.96 2.82 -0.89
N MET A 225 9.29 3.50 0.21
CA MET A 225 10.33 4.53 0.23
C MET A 225 11.32 4.35 1.39
N PHE A 226 12.61 4.55 1.10
CA PHE A 226 13.71 4.68 2.07
C PHE A 226 13.78 3.57 3.12
N SER A 227 13.57 2.33 2.72
CA SER A 227 13.36 1.20 3.63
C SER A 227 14.11 -0.05 3.19
N ASN A 228 14.46 -0.95 4.11
CA ASN A 228 15.34 -2.08 3.80
C ASN A 228 14.80 -3.40 4.32
N ARG A 229 15.15 -4.48 3.60
CA ARG A 229 14.85 -5.87 3.97
C ARG A 229 13.35 -6.11 4.16
N LEU A 230 12.57 -5.70 3.16
CA LEU A 230 11.12 -5.88 3.15
C LEU A 230 10.76 -7.20 2.49
N LYS A 231 9.65 -7.79 2.94
CA LYS A 231 8.93 -8.83 2.20
C LYS A 231 7.67 -8.21 1.63
N ILE A 232 7.56 -8.15 0.31
CA ILE A 232 6.43 -7.58 -0.41
C ILE A 232 5.85 -8.69 -1.27
N THR A 233 4.80 -9.35 -0.79
CA THR A 233 4.36 -10.63 -1.37
C THR A 233 2.86 -10.74 -1.60
N GLY A 234 2.43 -11.22 -2.76
CA GLY A 234 1.01 -11.53 -2.99
C GLY A 234 0.08 -10.32 -3.06
N ASN A 235 0.62 -9.10 -3.18
CA ASN A 235 -0.20 -7.90 -3.23
C ASN A 235 -0.79 -7.66 -4.62
N ILE A 236 -1.98 -7.09 -4.69
CA ILE A 236 -2.70 -6.78 -5.93
C ILE A 236 -2.89 -5.26 -6.03
N SER A 237 -2.42 -4.67 -7.13
CA SER A 237 -2.78 -3.33 -7.57
C SER A 237 -3.66 -3.44 -8.81
N ASP A 238 -4.92 -3.02 -8.72
CA ASP A 238 -5.89 -3.06 -9.82
C ASP A 238 -6.37 -1.64 -10.16
N GLY A 239 -5.95 -1.15 -11.34
CA GLY A 239 -6.41 0.13 -11.86
C GLY A 239 -5.95 1.35 -11.06
N ASP A 240 -4.82 1.25 -10.36
CA ASP A 240 -4.18 2.44 -9.77
C ASP A 240 -3.72 3.41 -10.88
N ARG A 241 -3.73 4.72 -10.63
CA ARG A 241 -3.61 5.74 -11.70
C ARG A 241 -2.19 5.93 -12.22
N ASP A 242 -1.24 6.15 -11.31
CA ASP A 242 0.12 6.54 -11.67
C ASP A 242 1.10 5.38 -11.55
N HIS A 243 1.05 4.65 -10.44
CA HIS A 243 1.97 3.56 -10.13
C HIS A 243 1.23 2.42 -9.43
N GLY A 244 1.47 1.17 -9.86
CA GLY A 244 1.01 0.03 -9.07
C GLY A 244 1.93 -0.22 -7.88
N LEU A 245 3.23 -0.34 -8.17
CA LEU A 245 4.30 -0.47 -7.17
C LEU A 245 5.40 0.55 -7.44
N LEU A 246 5.60 1.49 -6.52
CA LEU A 246 6.71 2.43 -6.50
C LEU A 246 7.72 1.97 -5.45
N VAL A 247 8.96 1.76 -5.88
CA VAL A 247 10.08 1.35 -5.02
C VAL A 247 11.19 2.38 -5.17
N ASN A 248 11.31 3.27 -4.18
CA ASN A 248 12.28 4.36 -4.17
C ASN A 248 13.24 4.22 -2.99
N SER A 249 14.52 4.05 -3.26
CA SER A 249 15.55 3.95 -2.21
C SER A 249 15.21 2.84 -1.21
N ALA A 250 14.56 1.78 -1.69
CA ALA A 250 14.27 0.58 -0.93
C ALA A 250 15.20 -0.56 -1.37
N ASN A 251 15.87 -1.20 -0.41
CA ASN A 251 17.01 -2.07 -0.71
C ASN A 251 16.93 -3.43 -0.03
N GLY A 252 17.57 -4.42 -0.64
CA GLY A 252 17.71 -5.77 -0.05
C GLY A 252 16.37 -6.46 0.21
N SER A 253 15.32 -6.12 -0.55
CA SER A 253 13.96 -6.58 -0.33
C SER A 253 13.58 -7.72 -1.28
N GLU A 254 12.66 -8.56 -0.84
CA GLU A 254 12.05 -9.64 -1.63
C GLU A 254 10.67 -9.18 -2.09
N ILE A 255 10.47 -9.16 -3.41
CA ILE A 255 9.24 -8.70 -4.05
C ILE A 255 8.76 -9.84 -4.93
N ARG A 256 7.76 -10.58 -4.47
CA ARG A 256 7.31 -11.78 -5.20
C ARG A 256 5.82 -12.02 -5.21
N ASP A 257 5.33 -12.75 -6.20
CA ASP A 257 3.91 -13.09 -6.36
C ASP A 257 2.97 -11.86 -6.40
N ASN A 258 3.47 -10.65 -6.64
CA ASN A 258 2.62 -9.46 -6.70
C ASN A 258 2.02 -9.31 -8.10
N VAL A 259 0.81 -8.76 -8.18
CA VAL A 259 0.09 -8.54 -9.43
C VAL A 259 -0.22 -7.06 -9.57
N VAL A 260 0.13 -6.47 -10.70
CA VAL A 260 -0.28 -5.12 -11.08
C VAL A 260 -1.06 -5.19 -12.39
N ILE A 261 -2.30 -4.73 -12.36
CA ILE A 261 -3.25 -4.78 -13.48
C ILE A 261 -3.60 -3.36 -13.89
N GLY A 262 -3.27 -3.02 -15.14
CA GLY A 262 -3.71 -1.78 -15.74
C GLY A 262 -5.14 -1.84 -16.28
N ARG A 263 -5.84 -0.72 -16.14
CA ARG A 263 -7.21 -0.49 -16.60
C ARG A 263 -7.30 0.83 -17.37
N LEU A 264 -8.18 0.88 -18.38
CA LEU A 264 -8.62 2.15 -18.96
C LEU A 264 -9.48 2.89 -17.93
N GLN A 265 -9.18 4.17 -17.72
CA GLN A 265 -9.79 4.97 -16.66
C GLN A 265 -10.16 6.36 -17.20
N PRO A 266 -11.19 7.03 -16.68
CA PRO A 266 -11.55 8.39 -17.10
C PRO A 266 -10.41 9.39 -16.96
N ILE A 267 -10.24 10.28 -17.95
CA ILE A 267 -9.16 11.28 -17.96
C ILE A 267 -9.25 12.26 -16.78
N ASP A 268 -10.45 12.51 -16.26
CA ASP A 268 -10.70 13.41 -15.12
C ASP A 268 -9.84 13.08 -13.91
N ARG A 269 -9.48 11.80 -13.70
CA ARG A 269 -8.60 11.41 -12.60
C ARG A 269 -7.21 12.06 -12.66
N TRP A 270 -6.75 12.47 -13.84
CA TRP A 270 -5.50 13.23 -14.01
C TRP A 270 -5.71 14.74 -13.88
N LEU A 271 -6.87 15.24 -14.32
CA LEU A 271 -7.20 16.66 -14.28
C LEU A 271 -7.53 17.13 -12.86
N SER A 272 -8.14 16.28 -12.04
CA SER A 272 -8.53 16.57 -10.66
C SER A 272 -7.47 16.14 -9.63
N ALA A 273 -6.23 15.88 -10.06
CA ALA A 273 -5.18 15.36 -9.19
C ALA A 273 -4.92 16.28 -7.98
N GLY A 274 -5.03 15.72 -6.78
CA GLY A 274 -4.79 16.44 -5.52
C GLY A 274 -6.03 17.05 -4.85
N GLN A 275 -7.21 16.97 -5.48
CA GLN A 275 -8.49 17.30 -4.87
C GLN A 275 -9.25 16.03 -4.47
N GLN A 276 -9.93 16.03 -3.32
CA GLN A 276 -10.96 15.04 -3.01
C GLN A 276 -12.33 15.62 -3.30
N THR A 277 -12.97 15.07 -4.32
CA THR A 277 -14.40 15.21 -4.55
C THR A 277 -15.05 13.96 -3.95
N GLY A 278 -16.02 14.13 -3.04
CA GLY A 278 -16.71 13.02 -2.38
C GLY A 278 -17.52 12.11 -3.32
N GLU A 279 -17.50 12.40 -4.61
CA GLU A 279 -18.10 11.67 -5.71
C GLU A 279 -17.02 11.34 -6.74
N HIS A 280 -16.78 10.05 -6.97
CA HIS A 280 -16.05 9.55 -8.13
C HIS A 280 -17.07 9.20 -9.21
N GLY A 281 -17.10 9.96 -10.31
CA GLY A 281 -17.87 9.57 -11.52
C GLY A 281 -18.86 10.58 -12.09
N VAL A 282 -18.86 11.85 -11.68
CA VAL A 282 -19.67 12.89 -12.33
C VAL A 282 -18.72 13.99 -12.83
N PRO A 283 -18.78 14.39 -14.12
CA PRO A 283 -18.00 15.53 -14.59
C PRO A 283 -18.44 16.77 -13.80
N ALA A 284 -17.48 17.55 -13.30
CA ALA A 284 -17.79 18.91 -12.90
C ALA A 284 -18.34 19.63 -14.13
N SER A 285 -19.61 20.03 -14.07
CA SER A 285 -20.19 20.92 -15.07
C SER A 285 -19.42 22.24 -15.06
N ASP A 286 -19.05 22.66 -16.27
CA ASP A 286 -18.62 24.00 -16.67
C ASP A 286 -17.10 24.21 -16.79
N GLY A 287 -16.60 24.20 -18.04
CA GLY A 287 -15.30 24.75 -18.38
C GLY A 287 -14.66 24.26 -19.69
N THR A 288 -15.27 24.64 -20.83
CA THR A 288 -14.63 24.93 -22.15
C THR A 288 -13.57 23.99 -22.73
N ASP A 289 -13.93 23.37 -23.85
CA ASP A 289 -13.15 23.10 -25.07
C ASP A 289 -11.63 22.88 -24.93
N ALA A 290 -11.26 21.60 -24.91
CA ALA A 290 -10.07 21.13 -25.59
C ALA A 290 -10.40 19.80 -26.27
N ALA A 291 -10.12 19.72 -27.58
CA ALA A 291 -10.24 18.51 -28.36
C ALA A 291 -9.36 17.40 -27.74
N VAL A 292 -9.96 16.46 -27.01
CA VAL A 292 -9.29 15.26 -26.50
C VAL A 292 -9.78 14.06 -27.28
N LEU A 293 -8.92 13.50 -28.13
CA LEU A 293 -9.12 12.17 -28.68
C LEU A 293 -8.99 11.15 -27.53
N GLY A 294 -10.15 10.73 -26.99
CA GLY A 294 -10.31 9.61 -26.06
C GLY A 294 -10.47 10.04 -24.60
N ASP A 295 -11.68 9.87 -24.04
CA ASP A 295 -12.03 10.19 -22.64
C ASP A 295 -11.39 9.24 -21.61
N GLN A 296 -10.53 8.32 -22.06
CA GLN A 296 -9.93 7.30 -21.24
C GLN A 296 -8.41 7.23 -21.40
N ARG A 297 -7.72 7.01 -20.28
CA ARG A 297 -6.28 6.81 -20.21
C ARG A 297 -5.97 5.54 -19.41
N LEU A 298 -4.98 4.79 -19.89
CA LEU A 298 -4.49 3.58 -19.23
C LEU A 298 -3.71 3.92 -17.95
N GLY A 299 -4.14 3.37 -16.83
CA GLY A 299 -3.43 3.44 -15.54
C GLY A 299 -3.25 2.03 -14.94
N PRO A 300 -2.10 1.73 -14.30
CA PRO A 300 -1.09 2.70 -13.93
C PRO A 300 -0.19 3.09 -15.11
N GLN A 301 0.29 4.34 -15.06
CA GLN A 301 1.29 4.82 -16.04
C GLN A 301 2.56 3.95 -16.02
N LYS A 302 2.91 3.43 -14.84
CA LYS A 302 3.99 2.46 -14.65
C LYS A 302 3.48 1.36 -13.72
N CYS A 303 3.50 0.11 -14.18
CA CYS A 303 3.22 -1.03 -13.30
C CYS A 303 4.20 -1.01 -12.12
N VAL A 304 5.51 -0.94 -12.41
CA VAL A 304 6.57 -0.74 -11.43
C VAL A 304 7.42 0.49 -11.75
N PHE A 305 7.73 1.30 -10.73
CA PHE A 305 8.75 2.33 -10.81
C PHE A 305 9.85 2.08 -9.79
N LEU A 306 11.05 1.79 -10.30
CA LEU A 306 12.23 1.49 -9.51
C LEU A 306 13.23 2.66 -9.61
N TYR A 307 13.49 3.30 -8.48
CA TYR A 307 14.33 4.49 -8.39
C TYR A 307 15.34 4.36 -7.25
N ASN A 308 16.64 4.41 -7.55
CA ASN A 308 17.72 4.29 -6.56
C ASN A 308 17.54 3.09 -5.59
N ALA A 309 16.97 1.99 -6.06
CA ALA A 309 16.60 0.85 -5.25
C ALA A 309 17.49 -0.34 -5.61
N ASN A 310 18.18 -0.90 -4.61
CA ASN A 310 19.34 -1.75 -4.85
C ASN A 310 19.21 -3.13 -4.20
N ARG A 311 19.81 -4.13 -4.83
CA ARG A 311 19.92 -5.50 -4.29
C ARG A 311 18.57 -6.15 -3.94
N ASN A 312 17.51 -5.76 -4.64
CA ASN A 312 16.20 -6.38 -4.46
C ASN A 312 16.06 -7.63 -5.36
N ARG A 313 15.17 -8.53 -4.98
CA ARG A 313 14.82 -9.73 -5.77
C ARG A 313 13.36 -9.63 -6.18
N PHE A 314 13.11 -9.50 -7.47
CA PHE A 314 11.78 -9.51 -8.07
C PHE A 314 11.55 -10.87 -8.71
N MET A 315 10.62 -11.65 -8.13
CA MET A 315 10.37 -13.02 -8.53
C MET A 315 8.89 -13.29 -8.72
N ASP A 316 8.50 -13.93 -9.82
CA ASP A 316 7.13 -14.45 -9.97
C ASP A 316 6.02 -13.38 -9.84
N ASN A 317 6.32 -12.13 -10.18
CA ASN A 317 5.33 -11.04 -10.23
C ASN A 317 4.68 -10.97 -11.61
N SER A 318 3.42 -10.50 -11.68
CA SER A 318 2.75 -10.20 -12.94
C SER A 318 2.50 -8.70 -13.11
N PHE A 319 2.95 -8.15 -14.23
CA PHE A 319 2.80 -6.74 -14.60
C PHE A 319 2.06 -6.64 -15.92
N GLU A 320 0.78 -6.29 -15.84
CA GLU A 320 -0.16 -6.47 -16.93
C GLU A 320 -0.82 -5.17 -17.37
N ASN A 321 -0.98 -4.98 -18.67
CA ASN A 321 -1.78 -3.91 -19.28
C ASN A 321 -1.40 -2.49 -18.81
N CYS A 322 -0.13 -2.24 -18.51
CA CYS A 322 0.36 -0.91 -18.11
C CYS A 322 0.92 -0.11 -19.29
N SER A 323 1.00 1.21 -19.16
CA SER A 323 1.71 2.04 -20.16
C SER A 323 3.21 1.71 -20.21
N ILE A 324 3.80 1.39 -19.06
CA ILE A 324 5.15 0.86 -18.92
C ILE A 324 5.10 -0.28 -17.91
N GLY A 325 5.62 -1.47 -18.24
CA GLY A 325 5.70 -2.61 -17.32
C GLY A 325 6.61 -2.30 -16.13
N ILE A 326 7.88 -1.96 -16.41
CA ILE A 326 8.81 -1.47 -15.39
C ILE A 326 9.62 -0.28 -15.90
N HIS A 327 9.66 0.79 -15.12
CA HIS A 327 10.58 1.91 -15.34
C HIS A 327 11.70 1.86 -14.30
N PHE A 328 12.90 1.58 -14.78
CA PHE A 328 14.10 1.30 -14.01
C PHE A 328 15.12 2.43 -14.22
N THR A 329 15.44 3.18 -13.16
CA THR A 329 16.27 4.39 -13.29
C THR A 329 17.10 4.69 -12.02
N ALA A 330 17.84 5.80 -12.07
CA ALA A 330 18.58 6.41 -10.97
C ALA A 330 19.57 5.48 -10.26
N GLY A 331 20.35 4.71 -11.03
CA GLY A 331 21.42 3.88 -10.48
C GLY A 331 20.94 2.72 -9.62
N SER A 332 19.74 2.19 -9.87
CA SER A 332 19.24 0.98 -9.21
C SER A 332 20.14 -0.22 -9.58
N GLU A 333 20.95 -0.71 -8.66
CA GLU A 333 22.01 -1.70 -8.92
C GLU A 333 21.84 -3.01 -8.14
N GLY A 334 22.35 -4.11 -8.72
CA GLY A 334 22.38 -5.43 -8.09
C GLY A 334 21.01 -6.08 -7.88
N ASN A 335 19.96 -5.56 -8.52
CA ASN A 335 18.63 -6.17 -8.48
C ASN A 335 18.60 -7.42 -9.35
N ARG A 336 17.92 -8.47 -8.89
CA ARG A 336 17.63 -9.68 -9.66
C ARG A 336 16.17 -9.68 -10.10
N MET A 337 15.93 -10.04 -11.36
CA MET A 337 14.62 -10.02 -12.01
C MET A 337 14.46 -11.35 -12.77
N SER A 338 13.72 -12.30 -12.20
CA SER A 338 13.49 -13.61 -12.84
C SER A 338 12.11 -14.16 -12.50
N GLY A 339 11.53 -14.98 -13.37
CA GLY A 339 10.20 -15.56 -13.21
C GLY A 339 9.03 -14.57 -13.33
N ASN A 340 9.27 -13.29 -13.60
CA ASN A 340 8.18 -12.31 -13.70
C ASN A 340 7.47 -12.43 -15.06
N ALA A 341 6.22 -11.98 -15.14
CA ALA A 341 5.45 -11.91 -16.37
C ALA A 341 5.17 -10.44 -16.73
N PHE A 342 5.60 -10.04 -17.93
CA PHE A 342 5.33 -8.73 -18.51
C PHE A 342 4.32 -8.89 -19.66
N VAL A 343 3.06 -8.58 -19.38
CA VAL A 343 1.94 -8.96 -20.25
C VAL A 343 1.21 -7.73 -20.79
N ASN A 344 1.13 -7.59 -22.11
CA ASN A 344 0.37 -6.56 -22.82
C ASN A 344 0.66 -5.13 -22.35
N ASN A 345 1.87 -4.86 -21.85
CA ASN A 345 2.28 -3.50 -21.56
C ASN A 345 2.60 -2.77 -22.85
N ARG A 346 2.29 -1.48 -22.93
CA ARG A 346 2.61 -0.69 -24.13
C ARG A 346 4.11 -0.58 -24.38
N ASN A 347 4.90 -0.51 -23.31
CA ASN A 347 6.34 -0.72 -23.33
C ASN A 347 6.69 -1.65 -22.17
N GLN A 348 7.36 -2.78 -22.42
CA GLN A 348 7.67 -3.73 -21.35
C GLN A 348 8.64 -3.14 -20.33
N VAL A 349 9.76 -2.57 -20.81
CA VAL A 349 10.81 -1.99 -19.98
C VAL A 349 11.19 -0.60 -20.45
N LYS A 350 11.30 0.33 -19.50
CA LYS A 350 12.01 1.60 -19.67
C LYS A 350 13.24 1.61 -18.77
N TYR A 351 14.40 1.29 -19.33
CA TYR A 351 15.67 1.32 -18.60
C TYR A 351 16.44 2.60 -18.91
N VAL A 352 16.90 3.28 -17.86
CA VAL A 352 17.76 4.46 -17.95
C VAL A 352 19.05 4.19 -17.19
N GLY A 353 20.06 3.72 -17.91
CA GLY A 353 21.40 3.43 -17.40
C GLY A 353 22.37 3.11 -18.54
N THR A 354 23.64 2.93 -18.21
CA THR A 354 24.72 2.67 -19.18
C THR A 354 25.27 1.24 -19.11
N ARG A 355 24.77 0.41 -18.19
CA ARG A 355 25.24 -0.95 -17.95
C ARG A 355 24.34 -1.98 -18.62
N TYR A 356 24.92 -3.13 -18.94
CA TYR A 356 24.17 -4.30 -19.33
C TYR A 356 23.67 -5.06 -18.11
N LEU A 357 22.39 -5.40 -18.12
CA LEU A 357 21.72 -6.18 -17.10
C LEU A 357 21.17 -7.45 -17.74
N ASP A 358 21.61 -8.61 -17.24
CA ASP A 358 20.96 -9.88 -17.51
C ASP A 358 19.82 -10.07 -16.51
N TRP A 359 18.59 -10.13 -17.01
CA TRP A 359 17.38 -10.42 -16.25
C TRP A 359 17.02 -11.90 -16.39
N SER A 360 18.01 -12.76 -16.23
CA SER A 360 17.86 -14.16 -15.91
C SER A 360 18.71 -14.49 -14.68
N ASP A 361 18.27 -15.42 -13.85
CA ASP A 361 18.99 -15.90 -12.66
C ASP A 361 18.96 -17.43 -12.70
N GLU A 362 20.11 -18.08 -12.56
CA GLU A 362 20.25 -19.54 -12.53
C GLU A 362 19.54 -20.28 -13.68
N GLY A 363 19.68 -19.77 -14.91
CA GLY A 363 19.08 -20.38 -16.11
C GLY A 363 17.59 -20.10 -16.29
N ARG A 364 17.03 -19.16 -15.51
CA ARG A 364 15.61 -18.82 -15.54
C ARG A 364 15.39 -17.32 -15.72
N GLY A 365 14.74 -16.94 -16.81
CA GLY A 365 14.38 -15.56 -17.15
C GLY A 365 12.93 -15.22 -16.81
N ASN A 366 12.35 -14.31 -17.57
CA ASN A 366 11.01 -13.76 -17.42
C ASN A 366 10.15 -14.10 -18.65
N TYR A 367 8.83 -14.01 -18.49
CA TYR A 367 7.89 -14.11 -19.60
C TYR A 367 7.58 -12.72 -20.19
N TRP A 368 7.54 -12.65 -21.52
CA TRP A 368 7.34 -11.41 -22.28
C TRP A 368 6.28 -11.65 -23.36
N SER A 369 5.10 -11.04 -23.23
CA SER A 369 3.98 -11.30 -24.15
C SER A 369 4.22 -10.87 -25.60
N ASP A 370 5.19 -10.00 -25.84
CA ASP A 370 5.58 -9.46 -27.13
C ASP A 370 6.86 -10.08 -27.68
N ASN A 371 7.36 -11.16 -27.08
CA ASN A 371 8.51 -11.91 -27.58
C ASN A 371 8.06 -13.00 -28.58
N PRO A 372 8.26 -12.82 -29.90
CA PRO A 372 8.02 -13.86 -30.88
C PRO A 372 9.16 -14.88 -30.84
N ALA A 373 9.11 -15.81 -29.88
CA ALA A 373 10.14 -16.83 -29.68
C ALA A 373 9.68 -18.22 -30.13
N PHE A 374 10.68 -19.09 -30.35
CA PHE A 374 10.53 -20.52 -30.55
C PHE A 374 11.27 -21.25 -29.42
N ASP A 375 10.76 -22.42 -29.11
CA ASP A 375 11.33 -23.39 -28.17
C ASP A 375 11.32 -24.73 -28.91
N LEU A 376 12.45 -25.04 -29.56
CA LEU A 376 12.58 -26.21 -30.43
C LEU A 376 12.91 -27.49 -29.65
N ASP A 377 13.52 -27.37 -28.47
CA ASP A 377 13.88 -28.50 -27.62
C ASP A 377 12.81 -28.86 -26.59
N GLY A 378 11.82 -27.98 -26.38
CA GLY A 378 10.63 -28.19 -25.58
C GLY A 378 10.85 -28.05 -24.08
N ASP A 379 11.87 -27.31 -23.65
CA ASP A 379 12.22 -27.13 -22.23
C ASP A 379 11.42 -26.00 -21.53
N GLY A 380 10.62 -25.24 -22.29
CA GLY A 380 9.81 -24.13 -21.81
C GLY A 380 10.54 -22.78 -21.77
N ILE A 381 11.78 -22.71 -22.27
CA ILE A 381 12.61 -21.53 -22.42
C ILE A 381 12.77 -21.22 -23.92
N ALA A 382 12.78 -19.95 -24.28
CA ALA A 382 13.02 -19.52 -25.64
C ALA A 382 14.49 -19.79 -26.05
N ASP A 383 14.69 -20.36 -27.24
CA ASP A 383 16.02 -20.65 -27.81
C ASP A 383 16.88 -19.38 -28.02
N ASN A 384 16.24 -18.20 -28.09
CA ASN A 384 16.90 -16.93 -28.36
C ASN A 384 16.73 -15.93 -27.21
N PRO A 385 17.79 -15.21 -26.82
CA PRO A 385 17.70 -14.15 -25.82
C PRO A 385 16.78 -13.00 -26.26
N TYR A 386 15.96 -12.50 -25.32
CA TYR A 386 15.06 -11.37 -25.54
C TYR A 386 15.68 -10.05 -25.05
N ARG A 387 15.40 -8.94 -25.74
CA ARG A 387 15.88 -7.59 -25.40
C ARG A 387 14.69 -6.63 -25.36
N PRO A 388 14.16 -6.30 -24.18
CA PRO A 388 12.98 -5.43 -24.06
C PRO A 388 13.27 -3.95 -24.34
N ASN A 389 14.54 -3.57 -24.46
CA ASN A 389 14.93 -2.22 -24.83
C ASN A 389 16.21 -2.22 -25.68
N ASP A 390 16.23 -1.39 -26.72
CA ASP A 390 17.38 -1.17 -27.59
C ASP A 390 17.68 0.33 -27.81
N LEU A 391 18.74 0.64 -28.58
CA LEU A 391 19.05 2.01 -29.01
C LEU A 391 17.91 2.69 -29.76
N ILE A 392 17.14 1.94 -30.54
CA ILE A 392 16.01 2.48 -31.28
C ILE A 392 14.93 2.93 -30.30
N ASP A 393 14.70 2.19 -29.21
CA ASP A 393 13.77 2.58 -28.15
C ASP A 393 14.20 3.89 -27.46
N GLN A 394 15.51 4.10 -27.24
CA GLN A 394 16.01 5.39 -26.75
C GLN A 394 15.71 6.54 -27.73
N VAL A 395 15.89 6.31 -29.04
CA VAL A 395 15.55 7.30 -30.08
C VAL A 395 14.03 7.54 -30.12
N LEU A 396 13.20 6.51 -29.99
CA LEU A 396 11.75 6.65 -29.93
C LEU A 396 11.29 7.45 -28.69
N TRP A 397 12.03 7.39 -27.58
CA TRP A 397 11.72 8.18 -26.40
C TRP A 397 12.06 9.66 -26.57
N THR A 398 13.15 10.00 -27.27
CA THR A 398 13.54 11.39 -27.53
C THR A 398 12.80 11.98 -28.74
N SER A 399 12.38 11.14 -29.68
CA SER A 399 11.67 11.54 -30.91
C SER A 399 10.52 10.57 -31.22
N PRO A 400 9.35 10.71 -30.57
CA PRO A 400 8.21 9.82 -30.78
C PRO A 400 7.70 9.77 -32.23
N GLN A 401 7.92 10.82 -33.02
CA GLN A 401 7.54 10.86 -34.44
C GLN A 401 8.30 9.82 -35.27
N ALA A 402 9.47 9.36 -34.81
CA ALA A 402 10.26 8.34 -35.50
C ALA A 402 9.60 6.95 -35.52
N LYS A 403 8.48 6.75 -34.81
CA LYS A 403 7.70 5.49 -34.85
C LYS A 403 7.29 5.07 -36.26
N ILE A 404 7.12 6.02 -37.18
CA ILE A 404 6.80 5.72 -38.59
C ILE A 404 7.91 4.95 -39.31
N LEU A 405 9.14 4.97 -38.79
CA LEU A 405 10.32 4.34 -39.38
C LEU A 405 10.60 2.94 -38.81
N MET A 406 9.77 2.42 -37.90
CA MET A 406 10.04 1.17 -37.18
C MET A 406 10.13 -0.07 -38.08
N SER A 407 9.38 -0.08 -39.19
CA SER A 407 9.44 -1.14 -40.19
C SER A 407 10.46 -0.86 -41.30
N SER A 408 11.22 0.24 -41.22
CA SER A 408 12.18 0.60 -42.26
C SER A 408 13.38 -0.37 -42.28
N PRO A 409 13.97 -0.65 -43.45
CA PRO A 409 15.18 -1.46 -43.56
C PRO A 409 16.35 -0.93 -42.72
N ALA A 410 16.45 0.39 -42.53
CA ALA A 410 17.49 0.99 -41.70
C ALA A 410 17.41 0.56 -40.24
N VAL A 411 16.19 0.52 -39.67
CA VAL A 411 15.97 0.04 -38.29
C VAL A 411 16.31 -1.45 -38.16
N GLN A 412 15.97 -2.26 -39.17
CA GLN A 412 16.32 -3.70 -39.19
C GLN A 412 17.83 -3.92 -39.24
N VAL A 413 18.56 -3.17 -40.08
CA VAL A 413 20.03 -3.23 -40.15
C VAL A 413 20.67 -2.81 -38.83
N ILE A 414 20.16 -1.76 -38.19
CA ILE A 414 20.64 -1.35 -36.86
C ILE A 414 20.43 -2.50 -35.87
N ARG A 415 19.22 -3.06 -35.76
CA ARG A 415 18.94 -4.18 -34.85
C ARG A 415 19.81 -5.40 -35.11
N TRP A 416 20.04 -5.76 -36.38
CA TRP A 416 20.96 -6.83 -36.75
C TRP A 416 22.39 -6.53 -36.29
N ALA A 417 22.89 -5.32 -36.56
CA ALA A 417 24.23 -4.91 -36.13
C ALA A 417 24.37 -4.91 -34.60
N GLN A 418 23.32 -4.49 -33.87
CA GLN A 418 23.29 -4.54 -32.40
C GLN A 418 23.35 -5.97 -31.86
N ALA A 419 22.70 -6.92 -32.53
CA ALA A 419 22.77 -8.34 -32.18
C ALA A 419 24.18 -8.92 -32.42
N GLN A 420 24.86 -8.52 -33.49
CA GLN A 420 26.21 -9.00 -33.83
C GLN A 420 27.33 -8.32 -33.02
N PHE A 421 27.14 -7.07 -32.59
CA PHE A 421 28.15 -6.28 -31.88
C PHE A 421 27.62 -5.69 -30.54
N PRO A 422 27.26 -6.52 -29.54
CA PRO A 422 26.70 -6.03 -28.29
C PRO A 422 27.65 -5.10 -27.51
N ALA A 423 28.97 -5.27 -27.64
CA ALA A 423 29.96 -4.46 -26.94
C ALA A 423 29.94 -2.95 -27.30
N LEU A 424 29.24 -2.57 -28.38
CA LEU A 424 29.21 -1.20 -28.90
C LEU A 424 27.98 -0.39 -28.49
N LEU A 425 27.00 -0.97 -27.77
CA LEU A 425 25.77 -0.26 -27.39
C LEU A 425 25.89 0.36 -25.99
N PRO A 426 25.28 1.53 -25.75
CA PRO A 426 25.00 1.99 -24.40
C PRO A 426 24.09 0.94 -23.74
N GLY A 427 24.43 0.54 -22.51
CA GLY A 427 23.86 -0.65 -21.88
C GLY A 427 22.33 -0.79 -21.91
N GLY A 428 21.85 -2.00 -21.70
CA GLY A 428 20.43 -2.33 -21.77
C GLY A 428 20.10 -3.59 -20.98
N VAL A 429 18.83 -3.99 -21.03
CA VAL A 429 18.37 -5.23 -20.44
C VAL A 429 18.40 -6.32 -21.51
N VAL A 430 18.90 -7.49 -21.13
CA VAL A 430 18.78 -8.72 -21.88
C VAL A 430 18.21 -9.79 -20.96
N ASP A 431 17.37 -10.66 -21.50
CA ASP A 431 16.93 -11.87 -20.84
C ASP A 431 17.46 -13.05 -21.65
N ASN A 432 18.44 -13.77 -21.09
CA ASN A 432 19.08 -14.89 -21.78
C ASN A 432 18.29 -16.19 -21.70
N HIS A 433 17.28 -16.27 -20.82
CA HIS A 433 16.46 -17.47 -20.66
C HIS A 433 14.96 -17.10 -20.62
N PRO A 434 14.42 -16.44 -21.66
CA PRO A 434 13.03 -15.99 -21.65
C PRO A 434 12.08 -17.17 -21.52
N LEU A 435 11.08 -17.07 -20.66
CA LEU A 435 10.09 -18.13 -20.48
C LEU A 435 9.07 -18.12 -21.63
N MET A 436 8.67 -19.30 -22.10
CA MET A 436 7.66 -19.45 -23.16
C MET A 436 6.22 -19.22 -22.68
N ALA A 437 5.97 -19.36 -21.38
CA ALA A 437 4.67 -19.15 -20.77
C ALA A 437 4.79 -18.36 -19.47
N PRO A 438 3.79 -17.53 -19.12
CA PRO A 438 3.76 -16.88 -17.82
C PRO A 438 3.49 -17.94 -16.75
N ILE A 439 3.98 -17.67 -15.54
CA ILE A 439 3.58 -18.45 -14.38
C ILE A 439 2.15 -18.07 -14.05
N ALA A 440 1.28 -19.07 -13.95
CA ALA A 440 -0.13 -18.83 -13.65
C ALA A 440 -0.25 -17.98 -12.38
N PRO A 441 -0.90 -16.81 -12.43
CA PRO A 441 -1.10 -16.02 -11.23
C PRO A 441 -1.92 -16.84 -10.24
N LYS A 442 -1.53 -16.85 -8.96
CA LYS A 442 -2.41 -17.33 -7.90
C LYS A 442 -3.69 -16.50 -8.01
N LYS A 443 -4.81 -17.15 -8.33
CA LYS A 443 -6.11 -16.51 -8.63
C LYS A 443 -6.34 -15.31 -7.72
N ALA A 444 -6.54 -14.13 -8.32
CA ALA A 444 -7.09 -12.99 -7.60
C ALA A 444 -8.38 -13.46 -6.90
N LEU A 445 -8.47 -13.27 -5.59
CA LEU A 445 -9.70 -13.51 -4.84
C LEU A 445 -10.80 -12.66 -5.51
N GLN A 446 -11.82 -13.34 -6.04
CA GLN A 446 -13.03 -12.71 -6.58
C GLN A 446 -13.86 -12.07 -5.48
#